data_AF-A0A520XW79-F1
#
_entry.id   AF-A0A520XW79-F1
#
_cell.length_a   1.000
_cell.length_b   1.000
_cell.length_c   1.000
_cell.angle_alpha   90.00
_cell.angle_beta   90.00
_cell.angle_gamma   90.00
#
_symmetry.space_group_name_H-M   'P 1'
#
loop_
_entity.id
_entity.type
_entity.pdbx_description
1 polymer ?
#
loop_
_entity_poly.entity_id
_entity_poly.type
_entity_poly.pdbx_seq_one_letter_code
_entity_poly.pdbx_strand_id
1 'polypeptide(L)'
;MNVHNATLAGQGVADQRRDFGRTVRVHLTPEQIDRQPFRMRKRGYDIMQVRNFLREIAQEMRSRQRVRDELAADGNPEAVAAVRATELIAEAEERAAEIVDAAHHRVELVGSAEEQAAQIVDNAVKEAARRLDDAEDNARARGDEVMSETQTRLDALLAQEREVHQRLHELELDSTMAAASPLPMRSGTDSTAMAVAPEFADFATSLQSAVRDEISG
;
A
#
# COMPACT_ATOMS: atom_id res chain seq x y z
N MET A 1 30.02 0.49 -39.86
CA MET A 1 28.77 -0.19 -39.46
C MET A 1 29.16 -1.38 -38.62
N ASN A 2 28.99 -1.30 -37.30
CA ASN A 2 29.19 -2.41 -36.38
C ASN A 2 27.92 -2.57 -35.53
N VAL A 3 27.44 -3.80 -35.50
CA VAL A 3 26.22 -4.28 -34.84
C VAL A 3 26.67 -5.08 -33.60
N HIS A 4 25.76 -5.25 -32.63
CA HIS A 4 25.82 -6.03 -31.36
C HIS A 4 26.30 -5.21 -30.14
N ASN A 5 25.69 -5.25 -28.95
CA ASN A 5 24.53 -5.99 -28.45
C ASN A 5 24.01 -5.27 -27.19
N ALA A 6 22.70 -5.29 -26.97
CA ALA A 6 22.09 -5.00 -25.67
C ALA A 6 22.46 -6.08 -24.65
N THR A 7 22.55 -5.73 -23.36
CA THR A 7 22.05 -6.45 -22.15
C THR A 7 22.76 -5.90 -20.90
N LEU A 8 22.03 -5.88 -19.76
CA LEU A 8 22.41 -5.46 -18.39
C LEU A 8 22.10 -4.02 -17.99
N ALA A 9 20.80 -3.72 -18.00
CA ALA A 9 20.20 -2.99 -16.88
C ALA A 9 20.20 -3.91 -15.64
N GLY A 10 20.73 -3.41 -14.51
CA GLY A 10 20.55 -4.04 -13.20
C GLY A 10 21.85 -4.39 -12.47
N GLN A 11 22.56 -3.39 -11.94
CA GLN A 11 23.44 -3.51 -10.76
C GLN A 11 24.15 -2.18 -10.52
N GLY A 12 23.66 -1.38 -9.57
CA GLY A 12 24.34 -0.11 -9.25
C GLY A 12 23.80 0.67 -8.06
N VAL A 13 22.75 0.20 -7.36
CA VAL A 13 22.15 0.95 -6.24
C VAL A 13 22.09 0.13 -4.94
N ALA A 14 22.77 -1.02 -4.87
CA ALA A 14 22.67 -1.94 -3.74
C ALA A 14 23.90 -2.03 -2.82
N ASP A 15 24.88 -1.13 -2.95
CA ASP A 15 26.19 -1.33 -2.28
C ASP A 15 26.68 -0.17 -1.39
N GLN A 16 25.79 0.72 -0.94
CA GLN A 16 26.15 1.82 -0.01
C GLN A 16 25.55 1.68 1.41
N ARG A 17 24.99 0.51 1.77
CA ARG A 17 24.29 0.33 3.07
C ARG A 17 24.91 -0.71 4.01
N ARG A 18 26.19 -1.02 3.90
CA ARG A 18 26.86 -1.96 4.84
C ARG A 18 28.26 -1.53 5.25
N ASP A 19 28.42 -0.36 5.87
CA ASP A 19 29.72 -0.03 6.50
C ASP A 19 29.62 0.81 7.79
N PHE A 20 28.45 0.93 8.41
CA PHE A 20 28.30 1.66 9.69
C PHE A 20 28.56 0.82 10.95
N GLY A 21 29.09 -0.40 10.82
CA GLY A 21 29.24 -1.34 11.95
C GLY A 21 30.60 -1.98 12.11
N ARG A 22 31.60 -1.64 11.28
CA ARG A 22 32.96 -2.15 11.47
C ARG A 22 33.68 -1.22 12.44
N THR A 23 33.62 -1.53 13.73
CA THR A 23 34.62 -1.07 14.69
C THR A 23 35.97 -1.59 14.23
N VAL A 24 36.67 -0.81 13.40
CA VAL A 24 38.07 -1.03 13.11
C VAL A 24 38.77 -0.80 14.44
N ARG A 25 39.17 -1.89 15.11
CA ARG A 25 40.04 -1.85 16.28
C ARG A 25 41.39 -1.29 15.85
N VAL A 26 41.49 0.03 15.78
CA VAL A 26 42.76 0.72 15.60
C VAL A 26 43.45 0.70 16.95
N HIS A 27 44.34 -0.27 17.15
CA HIS A 27 45.25 -0.25 18.29
C HIS A 27 46.23 0.92 18.08
N LEU A 28 45.95 2.05 18.72
CA LEU A 28 46.84 3.21 18.68
C LEU A 28 48.02 2.98 19.62
N THR A 29 49.23 3.28 19.17
CA THR A 29 50.39 3.37 20.07
C THR A 29 50.36 4.69 20.85
N PRO A 30 51.02 4.79 22.02
CA PRO A 30 51.11 6.05 22.77
C PRO A 30 51.62 7.22 21.92
N GLU A 31 52.56 6.95 21.00
CA GLU A 31 53.13 7.95 20.09
C GLU A 31 52.14 8.39 19.00
N GLN A 32 51.22 7.51 18.60
CA GLN A 32 50.15 7.84 17.66
C GLN A 32 49.07 8.69 18.33
N ILE A 33 48.74 8.40 19.59
CA ILE A 33 47.82 9.21 20.39
C ILE A 33 48.35 10.65 20.52
N ASP A 34 49.63 10.81 20.86
CA ASP A 34 50.25 12.14 21.02
C ASP A 34 50.29 12.96 19.72
N ARG A 35 50.32 12.30 18.55
CA ARG A 35 50.46 12.94 17.24
C ARG A 35 49.14 13.11 16.49
N GLN A 36 48.02 12.64 17.04
CA GLN A 36 46.74 12.63 16.34
C GLN A 36 46.24 14.06 16.03
N PRO A 37 46.03 14.43 14.75
CA PRO A 37 45.51 15.74 14.40
C PRO A 37 43.98 15.81 14.58
N PHE A 38 43.49 16.89 15.22
CA PHE A 38 42.05 17.14 15.39
C PHE A 38 41.54 18.20 14.40
N ARG A 39 40.41 17.92 13.74
CA ARG A 39 39.70 18.90 12.91
C ARG A 39 38.67 19.64 13.77
N MET A 40 38.80 20.97 13.89
CA MET A 40 37.84 21.79 14.64
C MET A 40 36.48 21.84 13.92
N ARG A 41 35.38 21.74 14.69
CA ARG A 41 33.99 21.91 14.21
C ARG A 41 33.24 22.91 15.09
N LYS A 42 32.22 23.58 14.54
CA LYS A 42 31.46 24.67 15.20
C LYS A 42 30.78 24.30 16.53
N ARG A 43 30.53 23.00 16.78
CA ARG A 43 30.05 22.44 18.06
C ARG A 43 30.81 21.14 18.32
N GLY A 44 32.02 21.26 18.85
CA GLY A 44 32.89 20.13 19.14
C GLY A 44 33.37 20.16 20.59
N TYR A 45 34.00 19.07 21.02
CA TYR A 45 34.68 18.99 22.31
C TYR A 45 35.80 20.03 22.41
N ASP A 46 36.05 20.53 23.63
CA ASP A 46 37.20 21.40 23.89
C ASP A 46 38.49 20.66 23.58
N ILE A 47 39.22 21.16 22.57
CA ILE A 47 40.44 20.54 22.07
C ILE A 47 41.53 20.43 23.14
N MET A 48 41.57 21.35 24.11
CA MET A 48 42.58 21.32 25.17
C MET A 48 42.24 20.24 26.20
N GLN A 49 40.96 20.07 26.54
CA GLN A 49 40.51 19.00 27.42
C GLN A 49 40.77 17.63 26.78
N VAL A 50 40.40 17.45 25.51
CA VAL A 50 40.64 16.21 24.76
C VAL A 50 42.14 15.90 24.69
N ARG A 51 42.99 16.90 24.43
CA ARG A 51 44.45 16.70 24.40
C ARG A 51 45.04 16.31 25.75
N ASN A 52 44.57 16.90 26.84
CA ASN A 52 45.05 16.55 28.17
C ASN A 52 44.65 15.12 28.54
N PHE A 53 43.39 14.76 28.30
CA PHE A 53 42.88 13.41 28.52
C PHE A 53 43.66 12.35 27.71
N LEU A 54 43.91 12.61 26.42
CA LEU A 54 44.68 11.68 25.59
C LEU A 54 46.15 11.56 26.02
N ARG A 55 46.74 12.62 26.58
CA ARG A 55 48.09 12.56 27.15
C ARG A 55 48.14 11.68 28.39
N GLU A 56 47.11 11.74 29.25
CA GLU A 56 46.99 10.86 30.42
C GLU A 56 46.89 9.39 29.99
N ILE A 57 46.06 9.09 28.98
CA ILE A 57 45.97 7.74 28.40
C ILE A 57 47.33 7.28 27.85
N ALA A 58 48.02 8.11 27.09
CA ALA A 58 49.32 7.76 26.52
C ALA A 58 50.38 7.51 27.62
N GLN A 59 50.33 8.25 28.73
CA GLN A 59 51.19 8.01 29.89
C GLN A 59 50.87 6.67 30.58
N GLU A 60 49.60 6.37 30.77
CA GLU A 60 49.15 5.13 31.39
C GLU A 60 49.51 3.89 30.53
N MET A 61 49.38 3.99 29.22
CA MET A 61 49.80 2.92 28.31
C MET A 61 51.31 2.64 28.42
N ARG A 62 52.13 3.68 28.53
CA ARG A 62 53.58 3.52 28.73
C ARG A 62 53.91 2.89 30.07
N SER A 63 53.22 3.27 31.16
CA SER A 63 53.45 2.67 32.47
C SER A 63 53.10 1.18 32.49
N ARG A 64 51.97 0.80 31.86
CA ARG A 64 51.58 -0.61 31.73
C ARG A 64 52.60 -1.41 30.92
N GLN A 65 53.11 -0.84 29.84
CA GLN A 65 54.14 -1.49 29.02
C GLN A 65 55.45 -1.69 29.80
N ARG A 66 55.89 -0.69 30.58
CA ARG A 66 57.10 -0.82 31.43
C ARG A 66 56.96 -1.95 32.45
N VAL A 67 55.83 -2.03 33.14
CA VAL A 67 55.56 -3.10 34.12
C VAL A 67 55.65 -4.46 33.44
N ARG A 68 55.06 -4.61 32.25
CA ARG A 68 55.15 -5.85 31.47
C ARG A 68 56.60 -6.19 31.06
N ASP A 69 57.37 -5.20 30.62
CA ASP A 69 58.76 -5.39 30.19
C ASP A 69 59.67 -5.74 31.38
N GLU A 70 59.46 -5.13 32.55
CA GLU A 70 60.14 -5.45 33.82
C GLU A 70 59.83 -6.89 34.27
N LEU A 71 58.55 -7.28 34.26
CA LEU A 71 58.11 -8.63 34.58
C LEU A 71 58.65 -9.69 33.61
N ALA A 72 58.84 -9.34 32.34
CA ALA A 72 59.44 -10.22 31.35
C ALA A 72 60.97 -10.35 31.54
N ALA A 73 61.64 -9.27 31.96
CA ALA A 73 63.08 -9.25 32.23
C ALA A 73 63.47 -10.06 33.47
N ASP A 74 62.61 -10.10 34.49
CA ASP A 74 62.80 -10.90 35.72
C ASP A 74 62.70 -12.42 35.48
N GLY A 75 62.32 -12.86 34.28
CA GLY A 75 62.31 -14.27 33.91
C GLY A 75 61.28 -15.13 34.64
N ASN A 76 60.28 -14.52 35.30
CA ASN A 76 59.19 -15.23 35.98
C ASN A 76 58.00 -15.45 35.01
N PRO A 77 57.86 -16.63 34.39
CA PRO A 77 56.80 -16.90 33.42
C PRO A 77 55.40 -16.89 34.04
N GLU A 78 55.28 -17.17 35.34
CA GLU A 78 54.01 -17.19 36.06
C GLU A 78 53.43 -15.77 36.18
N ALA A 79 54.28 -14.79 36.50
CA ALA A 79 53.87 -13.40 36.61
C ALA A 79 53.48 -12.79 35.25
N VAL A 80 54.20 -13.14 34.17
CA VAL A 80 53.83 -12.77 32.79
C VAL A 80 52.51 -13.42 32.36
N ALA A 81 52.28 -14.68 32.74
CA ALA A 81 51.03 -15.39 32.45
C ALA A 81 49.84 -14.78 33.23
N ALA A 82 50.04 -14.39 34.48
CA ALA A 82 49.02 -13.72 35.29
C ALA A 82 48.59 -12.38 34.66
N VAL A 83 49.55 -11.55 34.22
CA VAL A 83 49.24 -10.29 33.53
C VAL A 83 48.47 -10.54 32.23
N ARG A 84 48.90 -11.50 31.40
CA ARG A 84 48.16 -11.86 30.18
C ARG A 84 46.76 -12.38 30.47
N ALA A 85 46.58 -13.17 31.52
CA ALA A 85 45.26 -13.65 31.92
C ALA A 85 44.34 -12.49 32.32
N THR A 86 44.86 -11.51 33.09
CA THR A 86 44.07 -10.31 33.44
C THR A 86 43.69 -9.47 32.23
N GLU A 87 44.59 -9.32 31.25
CA GLU A 87 44.31 -8.59 30.01
C GLU A 87 43.26 -9.31 29.15
N LEU A 88 43.33 -10.63 29.05
CA LEU A 88 42.33 -11.43 28.33
C LEU A 88 40.96 -11.36 29.00
N ILE A 89 40.91 -11.35 30.33
CA ILE A 89 39.66 -11.15 31.08
C ILE A 89 39.10 -9.76 30.80
N ALA A 90 39.91 -8.71 30.90
CA ALA A 90 39.48 -7.34 30.61
C ALA A 90 38.97 -7.19 29.16
N GLU A 91 39.65 -7.80 28.18
CA GLU A 91 39.20 -7.80 26.79
C GLU A 91 37.88 -8.58 26.61
N ALA A 92 37.70 -9.70 27.31
CA ALA A 92 36.47 -10.46 27.27
C ALA A 92 35.29 -9.69 27.89
N GLU A 93 35.52 -8.98 28.99
CA GLU A 93 34.54 -8.09 29.63
C GLU A 93 34.15 -6.93 28.71
N GLU A 94 35.12 -6.28 28.06
CA GLU A 94 34.86 -5.23 27.08
C GLU A 94 34.00 -5.75 25.92
N ARG A 95 34.34 -6.91 25.35
CA ARG A 95 33.52 -7.54 24.29
C ARG A 95 32.12 -7.90 24.78
N ALA A 96 31.99 -8.37 26.01
CA ALA A 96 30.68 -8.69 26.58
C ALA A 96 29.81 -7.43 26.72
N ALA A 97 30.41 -6.31 27.16
CA ALA A 97 29.73 -5.02 27.21
C ALA A 97 29.29 -4.54 25.82
N GLU A 98 30.15 -4.63 24.80
CA GLU A 98 29.80 -4.30 23.41
C GLU A 98 28.61 -5.13 22.90
N ILE A 99 28.56 -6.43 23.22
CA ILE A 99 27.47 -7.32 22.81
C ILE A 99 26.17 -6.93 23.52
N VAL A 100 26.22 -6.62 24.81
CA VAL A 100 25.06 -6.19 25.60
C VAL A 100 24.51 -4.88 25.07
N ASP A 101 25.36 -3.88 24.80
CA ASP A 101 24.95 -2.61 24.22
C ASP A 101 24.35 -2.78 22.82
N ALA A 102 24.96 -3.62 21.98
CA ALA A 102 24.41 -3.96 20.68
C ALA A 102 23.06 -4.69 20.77
N ALA A 103 22.87 -5.54 21.78
CA ALA A 103 21.61 -6.21 22.04
C ALA A 103 20.53 -5.23 22.50
N HIS A 104 20.83 -4.32 23.43
CA HIS A 104 19.92 -3.26 23.86
C HIS A 104 19.48 -2.38 22.70
N HIS A 105 20.43 -1.91 21.88
CA HIS A 105 20.12 -1.11 20.70
C HIS A 105 19.21 -1.88 19.70
N ARG A 106 19.40 -3.19 19.53
CA ARG A 106 18.50 -4.01 18.71
C ARG A 106 17.10 -4.10 19.30
N VAL A 107 16.96 -4.25 20.61
CA VAL A 107 15.65 -4.27 21.28
C VAL A 107 14.90 -2.95 21.08
N GLU A 108 15.59 -1.81 21.19
CA GLU A 108 15.00 -0.49 20.91
C GLU A 108 14.51 -0.36 19.46
N LEU A 109 15.31 -0.81 18.50
CA LEU A 109 14.92 -0.80 17.08
C LEU A 109 13.69 -1.69 16.82
N VAL A 110 13.63 -2.86 17.44
CA VAL A 110 12.47 -3.77 17.31
C VAL A 110 11.23 -3.11 17.93
N GLY A 111 11.33 -2.52 19.12
CA GLY A 111 10.22 -1.83 19.75
C GLY A 111 9.69 -0.67 18.90
N SER A 112 10.58 0.15 18.32
CA SER A 112 10.18 1.23 17.40
C SER A 112 9.54 0.69 16.12
N ALA A 113 10.04 -0.42 15.56
CA ALA A 113 9.45 -1.04 14.38
C ALA A 113 8.07 -1.64 14.66
N GLU A 114 7.86 -2.24 15.83
CA GLU A 114 6.57 -2.77 16.28
C GLU A 114 5.53 -1.65 16.45
N GLU A 115 5.92 -0.53 17.05
CA GLU A 115 5.05 0.65 17.20
C GLU A 115 4.63 1.22 15.84
N GLN A 116 5.58 1.33 14.90
CA GLN A 116 5.29 1.77 13.54
C GLN A 116 4.36 0.80 12.80
N ALA A 117 4.58 -0.51 12.94
CA ALA A 117 3.72 -1.52 12.33
C ALA A 117 2.29 -1.45 12.88
N ALA A 118 2.14 -1.30 14.20
CA ALA A 118 0.84 -1.13 14.84
C ALA A 118 0.11 0.12 14.31
N GLN A 119 0.82 1.23 14.13
CA GLN A 119 0.25 2.47 13.60
C GLN A 119 -0.20 2.32 12.13
N ILE A 120 0.58 1.61 11.30
CA ILE A 120 0.21 1.33 9.91
C ILE A 120 -1.06 0.49 9.85
N VAL A 121 -1.14 -0.56 10.67
CA VAL A 121 -2.31 -1.45 10.71
C VAL A 121 -3.55 -0.68 11.20
N ASP A 122 -3.43 0.11 12.26
CA ASP A 122 -4.54 0.92 12.79
C ASP A 122 -5.06 1.93 11.75
N ASN A 123 -4.15 2.62 11.06
CA ASN A 123 -4.52 3.53 9.97
C ASN A 123 -5.21 2.81 8.81
N ALA A 124 -4.68 1.66 8.40
CA ALA A 124 -5.26 0.86 7.32
C ALA A 124 -6.67 0.35 7.69
N VAL A 125 -6.88 -0.07 8.94
CA VAL A 125 -8.19 -0.51 9.43
C VAL A 125 -9.19 0.65 9.43
N LYS A 126 -8.78 1.83 9.91
CA LYS A 126 -9.63 3.04 9.90
C LYS A 126 -9.99 3.46 8.48
N GLU A 127 -9.05 3.42 7.55
CA GLU A 127 -9.29 3.75 6.14
C GLU A 127 -10.20 2.72 5.47
N ALA A 128 -10.01 1.43 5.75
CA ALA A 128 -10.86 0.37 5.23
C ALA A 128 -12.30 0.49 5.75
N ALA A 129 -12.49 0.81 7.03
CA ALA A 129 -13.81 1.06 7.62
C ALA A 129 -14.53 2.21 6.92
N ARG A 130 -13.86 3.36 6.75
CA ARG A 130 -14.43 4.52 6.04
C ARG A 130 -14.83 4.18 4.61
N ARG A 131 -13.99 3.46 3.87
CA ARG A 131 -14.31 3.03 2.51
C ARG A 131 -15.52 2.11 2.45
N LEU A 132 -15.72 1.28 3.47
CA LEU A 132 -16.87 0.39 3.54
C LEU A 132 -18.15 1.17 3.81
N ASP A 133 -18.11 2.12 4.75
CA ASP A 133 -19.24 3.02 5.03
C ASP A 133 -19.61 3.83 3.77
N ASP A 134 -18.62 4.45 3.11
CA ASP A 134 -18.84 5.19 1.86
C ASP A 134 -19.41 4.30 0.75
N ALA A 135 -18.94 3.05 0.65
CA ALA A 135 -19.45 2.10 -0.34
C ALA A 135 -20.90 1.67 -0.04
N GLU A 136 -21.26 1.50 1.23
CA GLU A 136 -22.61 1.17 1.65
C GLU A 136 -23.58 2.32 1.36
N ASP A 137 -23.20 3.55 1.69
CA ASP A 137 -24.03 4.73 1.40
C ASP A 137 -24.23 4.94 -0.11
N ASN A 138 -23.17 4.74 -0.91
CA ASN A 138 -23.28 4.78 -2.37
C ASN A 138 -24.18 3.66 -2.93
N ALA A 139 -24.10 2.45 -2.36
CA ALA A 139 -24.95 1.33 -2.77
C ALA A 139 -26.43 1.59 -2.45
N ARG A 140 -26.71 2.17 -1.27
CA ARG A 140 -28.06 2.59 -0.88
C ARG A 140 -28.61 3.66 -1.82
N ALA A 141 -27.83 4.71 -2.09
CA ALA A 141 -28.24 5.79 -2.98
C ALA A 141 -28.58 5.28 -4.40
N ARG A 142 -27.75 4.37 -4.95
CA ARG A 142 -28.05 3.73 -6.24
C ARG A 142 -29.28 2.83 -6.19
N GLY A 143 -29.49 2.12 -5.08
CA GLY A 143 -30.69 1.32 -4.86
C GLY A 143 -31.95 2.19 -4.90
N ASP A 144 -31.93 3.32 -4.20
CA ASP A 144 -33.04 4.27 -4.16
C ASP A 144 -33.32 4.88 -5.55
N GLU A 145 -32.28 5.22 -6.30
CA GLU A 145 -32.39 5.72 -7.68
C GLU A 145 -33.06 4.68 -8.59
N VAL A 146 -32.57 3.44 -8.61
CA VAL A 146 -33.14 2.36 -9.42
C VAL A 146 -34.60 2.07 -9.02
N MET A 147 -34.91 2.08 -7.73
CA MET A 147 -36.30 1.90 -7.26
C MET A 147 -37.21 3.04 -7.72
N SER A 148 -36.74 4.29 -7.66
CA SER A 148 -37.49 5.45 -8.16
C SER A 148 -37.72 5.37 -9.67
N GLU A 149 -36.70 5.00 -10.45
CA GLU A 149 -36.81 4.83 -11.90
C GLU A 149 -37.78 3.71 -12.28
N THR A 150 -37.68 2.55 -11.63
CA THR A 150 -38.58 1.41 -11.86
C THR A 150 -40.00 1.73 -11.48
N GLN A 151 -40.24 2.45 -10.37
CA GLN A 151 -41.57 2.88 -9.98
C GLN A 151 -42.17 3.87 -10.98
N THR A 152 -41.36 4.83 -11.47
CA THR A 152 -41.78 5.76 -12.53
C THR A 152 -42.16 5.01 -13.82
N ARG A 153 -41.37 4.00 -14.21
CA ARG A 153 -41.65 3.17 -15.39
C ARG A 153 -42.92 2.34 -15.21
N LEU A 154 -43.14 1.79 -14.01
CA LEU A 154 -44.36 1.06 -13.67
C LEU A 154 -45.60 1.96 -13.78
N ASP A 155 -45.53 3.16 -13.22
CA ASP A 155 -46.63 4.13 -13.27
C ASP A 155 -46.97 4.53 -14.72
N ALA A 156 -45.95 4.70 -15.57
CA ALA A 156 -46.13 4.97 -16.99
C ALA A 156 -46.80 3.80 -17.74
N LEU A 157 -46.40 2.56 -17.46
CA LEU A 157 -47.02 1.37 -18.05
C LEU A 157 -48.48 1.21 -17.61
N LEU A 158 -48.78 1.47 -16.33
CA LEU A 158 -50.16 1.45 -15.81
C LEU A 158 -51.02 2.56 -16.45
N ALA A 159 -50.47 3.75 -16.69
CA ALA A 159 -51.17 4.80 -17.41
C ALA A 159 -51.46 4.39 -18.87
N GLN A 160 -50.49 3.79 -19.55
CA GLN A 160 -50.65 3.29 -20.92
C GLN A 160 -51.70 2.16 -20.99
N GLU A 161 -51.71 1.24 -20.02
CA GLU A 161 -52.69 0.16 -19.93
C GLU A 161 -54.12 0.71 -19.79
N ARG A 162 -54.33 1.71 -18.93
CA ARG A 162 -55.62 2.40 -18.80
C ARG A 162 -56.06 3.09 -20.08
N GLU A 163 -55.13 3.74 -20.78
CA GLU A 163 -55.43 4.39 -22.06
C GLU A 163 -55.87 3.39 -23.13
N VAL A 164 -55.17 2.26 -23.25
CA VAL A 164 -55.56 1.17 -24.16
C VAL A 164 -56.93 0.62 -23.79
N HIS A 165 -57.20 0.39 -22.50
CA HIS A 165 -58.52 -0.04 -22.03
C HIS A 165 -59.62 0.96 -22.37
N GLN A 166 -59.37 2.25 -22.21
CA GLN A 166 -60.34 3.29 -22.55
C GLN A 166 -60.64 3.32 -24.05
N ARG A 167 -59.61 3.24 -24.91
CA ARG A 167 -59.78 3.16 -26.37
C ARG A 167 -60.55 1.91 -26.79
N LEU A 168 -60.29 0.76 -26.17
CA LEU A 168 -61.03 -0.47 -26.44
C LEU A 168 -62.51 -0.34 -26.06
N HIS A 169 -62.81 0.27 -24.92
CA HIS A 169 -64.19 0.53 -24.49
C HIS A 169 -64.92 1.50 -25.43
N GLU A 170 -64.25 2.55 -25.92
CA GLU A 170 -64.80 3.47 -26.91
C GLU A 170 -65.11 2.75 -28.24
N LEU A 171 -64.20 1.90 -28.72
CA LEU A 171 -64.43 1.08 -29.92
C LEU A 171 -65.59 0.08 -29.76
N GLU A 172 -65.75 -0.50 -28.57
CA GLU A 172 -66.87 -1.40 -28.27
C GLU A 172 -68.21 -0.64 -28.28
N LEU A 173 -68.26 0.55 -27.67
CA LEU A 173 -69.44 1.42 -27.73
C LEU A 173 -69.79 1.82 -29.17
N ASP A 174 -68.82 2.24 -29.97
CA ASP A 174 -69.04 2.60 -31.38
C ASP A 174 -69.54 1.40 -32.20
N SER A 175 -69.03 0.19 -31.93
CA SER A 175 -69.51 -1.04 -32.56
C SER A 175 -70.97 -1.34 -32.21
N THR A 176 -71.35 -1.20 -30.94
CA THR A 176 -72.74 -1.40 -30.50
C THR A 176 -73.70 -0.35 -31.05
N MET A 177 -73.27 0.92 -31.20
CA MET A 177 -74.06 1.98 -31.83
C MET A 177 -74.19 1.79 -33.36
N ALA A 178 -73.15 1.29 -34.02
CA ALA A 178 -73.22 0.91 -35.43
C ALA A 178 -74.17 -0.28 -35.68
N ALA A 179 -74.20 -1.26 -34.78
CA ALA A 179 -75.14 -2.38 -34.83
C ALA A 179 -76.60 -1.98 -34.51
N ALA A 180 -76.81 -0.89 -33.79
CA ALA A 180 -78.14 -0.35 -33.44
C ALA A 180 -78.73 0.59 -34.51
N SER A 181 -77.98 0.93 -35.57
CA SER A 181 -78.49 1.70 -36.70
C SER A 181 -79.26 0.81 -37.70
N PRO A 182 -80.49 1.15 -38.10
CA PRO A 182 -81.26 0.35 -39.05
C PRO A 182 -80.60 0.39 -40.43
N LEU A 183 -80.23 -0.79 -40.94
CA LEU A 183 -79.65 -0.99 -42.27
C LEU A 183 -80.56 -0.42 -43.37
N PRO A 184 -80.08 0.45 -44.28
CA PRO A 184 -80.72 0.58 -45.58
C PRO A 184 -80.40 -0.67 -46.40
N MET A 185 -81.45 -1.43 -46.75
CA MET A 185 -81.39 -2.55 -47.68
C MET A 185 -80.69 -2.12 -48.98
N ARG A 186 -79.49 -2.63 -49.24
CA ARG A 186 -78.83 -2.48 -50.53
C ARG A 186 -78.18 -3.78 -50.96
N SER A 187 -78.83 -4.43 -51.91
CA SER A 187 -78.34 -5.56 -52.69
C SER A 187 -77.14 -5.14 -53.55
N GLY A 188 -76.09 -5.94 -53.56
CA GLY A 188 -74.97 -5.74 -54.47
C GLY A 188 -73.80 -6.62 -54.09
N THR A 189 -73.65 -7.71 -54.82
CA THR A 189 -72.48 -8.59 -54.82
C THR A 189 -71.20 -7.81 -55.07
N ASP A 190 -70.19 -7.94 -54.20
CA ASP A 190 -68.80 -7.96 -54.67
C ASP A 190 -67.89 -8.66 -53.65
N SER A 191 -67.17 -9.64 -54.18
CA SER A 191 -66.10 -10.37 -53.53
C SER A 191 -64.83 -9.54 -53.67
N THR A 192 -64.27 -9.07 -52.56
CA THR A 192 -62.93 -8.45 -52.57
C THR A 192 -62.17 -8.88 -51.32
N ALA A 193 -61.01 -9.47 -51.57
CA ALA A 193 -60.16 -10.13 -50.60
C ALA A 193 -59.78 -9.22 -49.41
N MET A 194 -59.77 -9.81 -48.22
CA MET A 194 -59.20 -9.20 -47.01
C MET A 194 -57.71 -8.93 -47.21
N ALA A 195 -57.36 -7.69 -47.50
CA ALA A 195 -56.01 -7.19 -47.31
C ALA A 195 -55.85 -6.86 -45.81
N VAL A 196 -54.99 -7.61 -45.14
CA VAL A 196 -54.50 -7.28 -43.79
C VAL A 196 -53.79 -5.94 -43.89
N ALA A 197 -54.23 -4.96 -43.09
CA ALA A 197 -53.68 -3.62 -43.06
C ALA A 197 -52.17 -3.67 -42.73
N PRO A 198 -51.31 -2.94 -43.48
CA PRO A 198 -49.85 -2.99 -43.31
C PRO A 198 -49.35 -2.38 -41.99
N GLU A 199 -50.21 -1.71 -41.22
CA GLU A 199 -49.82 -0.96 -40.02
C GLU A 199 -49.50 -1.83 -38.80
N PHE A 200 -49.82 -3.13 -38.83
CA PHE A 200 -49.48 -4.07 -37.74
C PHE A 200 -48.17 -4.83 -37.94
N ALA A 201 -47.58 -4.83 -39.14
CA ALA A 201 -46.31 -5.51 -39.40
C ALA A 201 -45.11 -4.73 -38.81
N ASP A 202 -45.19 -3.40 -38.77
CA ASP A 202 -44.12 -2.55 -38.27
C ASP A 202 -44.01 -2.59 -36.73
N PHE A 203 -45.13 -2.81 -36.04
CA PHE A 203 -45.14 -2.93 -34.58
C PHE A 203 -44.46 -4.21 -34.06
N ALA A 204 -44.67 -5.34 -34.73
CA ALA A 204 -44.03 -6.61 -34.37
C ALA A 204 -42.52 -6.59 -34.61
N THR A 205 -42.07 -5.86 -35.64
CA THR A 205 -40.64 -5.72 -35.98
C THR A 205 -39.93 -4.78 -35.00
N SER A 206 -40.60 -3.73 -34.53
CA SER A 206 -40.07 -2.78 -33.53
C SER A 206 -39.91 -3.41 -32.13
N LEU A 207 -40.80 -4.33 -31.73
CA LEU A 207 -40.68 -5.07 -30.47
C LEU A 207 -39.51 -6.07 -30.47
N GLN A 208 -39.18 -6.67 -31.62
CA GLN A 208 -38.04 -7.60 -31.72
C GLN A 208 -36.67 -6.90 -31.69
N SER A 209 -36.56 -5.65 -32.15
CA SER A 209 -35.30 -4.91 -32.06
C SER A 209 -35.03 -4.40 -30.64
N ALA A 210 -36.07 -3.93 -29.93
CA ALA A 210 -35.92 -3.41 -28.57
C ALA A 210 -35.45 -4.48 -27.56
N VAL A 211 -35.93 -5.72 -27.70
CA VAL A 211 -35.53 -6.84 -26.82
C VAL A 211 -34.10 -7.34 -27.11
N ARG A 212 -33.58 -7.12 -28.31
CA ARG A 212 -32.22 -7.59 -28.69
C ARG A 212 -31.11 -6.70 -28.12
N ASP A 213 -31.37 -5.41 -28.01
CA ASP A 213 -30.41 -4.44 -27.47
C ASP A 213 -30.33 -4.48 -25.94
N GLU A 214 -31.39 -4.94 -25.25
CA GLU A 214 -31.43 -5.04 -23.78
C GLU A 214 -30.75 -6.33 -23.23
N ILE A 215 -30.50 -7.33 -24.09
CA ILE A 215 -29.84 -8.60 -23.72
C ILE A 215 -28.32 -8.57 -24.01
N SER A 216 -27.83 -7.58 -24.76
CA SER A 216 -26.44 -7.52 -25.24
C SER A 216 -25.57 -6.44 -24.55
N GLY A 217 -26.10 -5.73 -23.56
CA GLY A 217 -25.36 -4.80 -22.68
C GLY A 217 -25.14 -5.38 -21.29
#